data_AF-A0A940R986-F1
#
_entry.id   AF-A0A940R986-F1
#
_cell.length_a   1.000
_cell.length_b   1.000
_cell.length_c   1.000
_cell.angle_alpha   90.00
_cell.angle_beta   90.00
_cell.angle_gamma   90.00
#
_symmetry.space_group_name_H-M   'P 1'
#
loop_
_entity.id
_entity.type
_entity.pdbx_description
1 polymer ?
#
loop_
_entity_poly.entity_id
_entity_poly.type
_entity_poly.pdbx_seq_one_letter_code
_entity_poly.pdbx_strand_id
1 'polypeptide(L)'
;MPKYLFLCLLTLTACGPLEPYYGSVTNSDSGNSSLGVDNPNSAQALSIINQRCTSCHGSTGGPGNVYNLLDVTHLVSSGLIVPGAPKQSFLFTEISSGSMPPGNPLSDSEQNTIQQWILAGNTPTPPAPTPTPAPSPTPKPSPSPSPSPSPTPTPPTDPAASFAYIEKTILGPKCTACHSGSRGSGGYTFDTYKGTMKAVNTKSPSSSKLYTITHSGEMPPSSSKRLNSTQENLILQWIQEGAKNN
;
A
#
# COMPACT_ATOMS: atom_id res chain seq x y z
N MET A 1 2.92 6.69 91.10
CA MET A 1 2.30 5.35 91.09
C MET A 1 1.40 5.24 89.87
N PRO A 2 1.50 4.15 89.08
CA PRO A 2 0.94 4.08 87.73
C PRO A 2 -0.49 3.53 87.73
N LYS A 3 -1.26 3.85 86.68
CA LYS A 3 -2.32 2.98 86.15
C LYS A 3 -2.61 3.36 84.70
N TYR A 4 -2.03 2.60 83.79
CA TYR A 4 -2.51 2.49 82.42
C TYR A 4 -3.77 1.64 82.42
N LEU A 5 -4.81 2.05 81.69
CA LEU A 5 -5.66 1.10 80.99
C LEU A 5 -6.14 1.72 79.68
N PHE A 6 -5.60 1.13 78.62
CA PHE A 6 -6.09 1.14 77.24
C PHE A 6 -7.58 0.79 77.18
N LEU A 7 -8.34 1.36 76.24
CA LEU A 7 -8.82 0.66 75.03
C LEU A 7 -10.08 1.35 74.45
N CYS A 8 -10.02 1.53 73.12
CA CYS A 8 -11.09 1.34 72.14
C CYS A 8 -12.16 2.41 71.84
N LEU A 9 -12.07 2.84 70.57
CA LEU A 9 -13.13 2.83 69.55
C LEU A 9 -14.26 3.86 69.68
N LEU A 10 -14.22 4.89 68.83
CA LEU A 10 -14.96 4.93 67.56
C LEU A 10 -14.90 6.35 67.00
N THR A 11 -14.13 6.54 65.94
CA THR A 11 -14.15 7.74 65.10
C THR A 11 -15.13 7.50 63.94
N LEU A 12 -16.22 8.25 63.89
CA LEU A 12 -17.03 8.48 62.68
C LEU A 12 -17.10 10.00 62.45
N THR A 13 -16.45 10.51 61.41
CA THR A 13 -17.07 10.90 60.10
C THR A 13 -17.29 12.42 60.09
N ALA A 14 -16.31 13.19 59.62
CA ALA A 14 -16.15 13.63 58.23
C ALA A 14 -17.24 14.60 57.74
N CYS A 15 -16.85 15.85 57.48
CA CYS A 15 -17.38 16.66 56.39
C CYS A 15 -16.31 17.67 55.98
N GLY A 16 -15.62 17.40 54.88
CA GLY A 16 -14.67 18.29 54.21
C GLY A 16 -14.85 18.13 52.69
N PRO A 17 -14.85 19.22 51.91
CA PRO A 17 -15.32 19.22 50.54
C PRO A 17 -14.40 18.44 49.59
N LEU A 18 -15.03 17.64 48.74
CA LEU A 18 -14.41 16.83 47.70
C LEU A 18 -14.39 17.67 46.40
N GLU A 19 -13.25 18.26 46.07
CA GLU A 19 -12.95 18.69 44.69
C GLU A 19 -12.04 17.62 44.08
N PRO A 20 -12.51 16.80 43.13
CA PRO A 20 -11.62 15.98 42.34
C PRO A 20 -11.15 16.75 41.11
N TYR A 21 -9.92 17.23 41.23
CA TYR A 21 -8.94 17.21 40.17
C TYR A 21 -8.87 15.81 39.53
N TYR A 22 -9.25 15.66 38.26
CA TYR A 22 -8.64 14.70 37.34
C TYR A 22 -9.06 14.99 35.90
N GLY A 23 -8.08 15.15 35.02
CA GLY A 23 -8.30 15.23 33.58
C GLY A 23 -8.73 13.88 33.00
N SER A 24 -9.40 13.94 31.86
CA SER A 24 -9.46 12.90 30.84
C SER A 24 -10.14 13.48 29.62
N VAL A 25 -9.36 13.71 28.57
CA VAL A 25 -9.84 13.92 27.20
C VAL A 25 -10.61 12.67 26.76
N THR A 26 -11.94 12.72 26.77
CA THR A 26 -12.77 11.70 26.13
C THR A 26 -12.92 12.04 24.66
N ASN A 27 -12.12 11.36 23.83
CA ASN A 27 -12.47 11.10 22.44
C ASN A 27 -13.76 10.26 22.43
N SER A 28 -14.84 10.83 21.93
CA SER A 28 -15.99 10.11 21.35
C SER A 28 -16.95 11.14 20.80
N ASP A 29 -16.89 11.40 19.49
CA ASP A 29 -18.11 11.61 18.74
C ASP A 29 -17.99 10.92 17.39
N SER A 30 -18.76 9.85 17.26
CA SER A 30 -19.11 9.24 15.99
C SER A 30 -20.25 10.04 15.39
N GLY A 31 -20.05 10.60 14.20
CA GLY A 31 -21.14 11.09 13.39
C GLY A 31 -20.76 12.28 12.52
N ASN A 32 -20.36 12.01 11.28
CA ASN A 32 -21.10 12.49 10.10
C ASN A 32 -20.32 12.16 8.82
N SER A 33 -20.84 11.22 8.05
CA SER A 33 -20.46 11.01 6.67
C SER A 33 -21.19 12.04 5.81
N SER A 34 -20.48 13.04 5.27
CA SER A 34 -20.95 13.79 4.10
C SER A 34 -19.79 14.46 3.34
N LEU A 35 -19.43 13.85 2.22
CA LEU A 35 -19.00 14.46 0.95
C LEU A 35 -18.16 15.76 1.01
N GLY A 36 -16.87 15.60 0.73
CA GLY A 36 -16.08 16.61 0.00
C GLY A 36 -14.86 17.14 0.74
N VAL A 37 -13.68 16.76 0.23
CA VAL A 37 -12.40 17.46 0.35
C VAL A 37 -11.81 17.46 1.77
N ASP A 38 -11.12 16.37 2.10
CA ASP A 38 -9.86 16.31 2.87
C ASP A 38 -9.69 14.87 3.37
N ASN A 39 -8.73 14.13 2.82
CA ASN A 39 -8.22 12.94 3.50
C ASN A 39 -7.13 13.43 4.47
N PRO A 40 -7.39 13.49 5.78
CA PRO A 40 -6.45 14.09 6.75
C PRO A 40 -5.07 13.43 6.73
N ASN A 41 -4.96 12.22 6.20
CA ASN A 41 -3.73 11.43 6.20
C ASN A 41 -2.79 11.73 5.03
N SER A 42 -3.23 12.37 3.94
CA SER A 42 -2.38 12.57 2.73
C SER A 42 -1.19 13.49 2.99
N ALA A 43 -1.42 14.66 3.59
CA ALA A 43 -0.35 15.60 3.90
C ALA A 43 0.62 15.02 4.96
N GLN A 44 0.09 14.31 5.95
CA GLN A 44 0.88 13.68 7.00
C GLN A 44 1.73 12.54 6.45
N ALA A 45 1.17 11.66 5.61
CA ALA A 45 1.92 10.57 4.98
C ALA A 45 3.04 11.10 4.08
N LEU A 46 2.78 12.13 3.26
CA LEU A 46 3.83 12.75 2.45
C LEU A 46 4.89 13.45 3.29
N SER A 47 4.52 14.05 4.42
CA SER A 47 5.49 14.61 5.37
C SER A 47 6.40 13.52 5.96
N ILE A 48 5.83 12.37 6.37
CA ILE A 48 6.60 11.23 6.88
C ILE A 48 7.53 10.71 5.79
N ILE A 49 7.03 10.51 4.56
CA ILE A 49 7.84 10.05 3.42
C ILE A 49 8.98 11.03 3.13
N ASN A 50 8.69 12.33 3.13
CA ASN A 50 9.71 13.36 2.95
C ASN A 50 10.82 13.26 4.00
N GLN A 51 10.45 13.15 5.28
CA GLN A 51 11.40 13.15 6.39
C GLN A 51 12.19 11.85 6.53
N ARG A 52 11.56 10.71 6.25
CA ARG A 52 12.11 9.38 6.56
C ARG A 52 12.75 8.69 5.36
N CYS A 53 12.37 9.05 4.14
CA CYS A 53 12.72 8.27 2.95
C CYS A 53 13.59 9.05 1.95
N THR A 54 13.38 10.37 1.78
CA THR A 54 13.97 11.11 0.65
C THR A 54 15.47 11.36 0.74
N SER A 55 16.06 11.22 1.93
CA SER A 55 17.53 11.32 2.10
C SER A 55 18.29 10.25 1.31
N CYS A 56 17.68 9.08 1.08
CA CYS A 56 18.23 8.02 0.24
C CYS A 56 17.42 7.75 -1.03
N HIS A 57 16.11 8.04 -1.03
CA HIS A 57 15.18 7.77 -2.15
C HIS A 57 14.63 9.05 -2.81
N GLY A 58 15.44 10.11 -2.82
CA GLY A 58 15.12 11.39 -3.48
C GLY A 58 15.17 11.31 -5.01
N SER A 59 15.40 12.46 -5.66
CA SER A 59 15.27 12.61 -7.13
C SER A 59 16.31 11.85 -7.96
N THR A 60 17.45 11.50 -7.37
CA THR A 60 18.53 10.72 -8.02
C THR A 60 18.39 9.21 -7.81
N GLY A 61 17.40 8.79 -7.02
CA GLY A 61 17.07 7.41 -6.70
C GLY A 61 18.01 6.69 -5.75
N GLY A 62 17.39 5.79 -4.97
CA GLY A 62 18.05 4.96 -3.97
C GLY A 62 18.20 3.50 -4.39
N PRO A 63 18.67 2.63 -3.48
CA PRO A 63 18.73 1.20 -3.68
C PRO A 63 17.39 0.65 -4.21
N GLY A 64 17.43 -0.24 -5.20
CA GLY A 64 16.23 -0.82 -5.80
C GLY A 64 15.51 0.08 -6.82
N ASN A 65 16.15 1.14 -7.34
CA ASN A 65 15.54 2.10 -8.27
C ASN A 65 14.24 2.73 -7.75
N VAL A 66 14.17 2.95 -6.43
CA VAL A 66 13.05 3.64 -5.78
C VAL A 66 13.40 5.13 -5.65
N TYR A 67 12.61 5.99 -6.30
CA TYR A 67 12.84 7.43 -6.39
C TYR A 67 11.53 8.23 -6.53
N ASN A 68 11.61 9.56 -6.44
CA ASN A 68 10.47 10.47 -6.56
C ASN A 68 9.31 10.13 -5.61
N LEU A 69 9.63 9.82 -4.35
CA LEU A 69 8.63 9.38 -3.37
C LEU A 69 7.61 10.45 -2.94
N LEU A 70 7.76 11.69 -3.42
CA LEU A 70 6.80 12.76 -3.17
C LEU A 70 5.81 12.96 -4.31
N ASP A 71 6.06 12.34 -5.47
CA ASP A 71 5.14 12.37 -6.59
C ASP A 71 4.20 11.16 -6.49
N VAL A 72 2.98 11.41 -6.02
CA VAL A 72 1.98 10.35 -5.84
C VAL A 72 1.59 9.71 -7.17
N THR A 73 1.61 10.48 -8.27
CA THR A 73 1.37 9.93 -9.61
C THR A 73 2.45 8.92 -9.94
N HIS A 74 3.72 9.26 -9.69
CA HIS A 74 4.84 8.35 -9.87
C HIS A 74 4.72 7.12 -8.96
N LEU A 75 4.37 7.28 -7.68
CA LEU A 75 4.20 6.16 -6.74
C LEU A 75 3.16 5.16 -7.21
N VAL A 76 2.05 5.64 -7.77
CA VAL A 76 0.98 4.79 -8.30
C VAL A 76 1.39 4.18 -9.64
N SER A 77 1.92 4.99 -10.57
CA SER A 77 2.30 4.51 -11.91
C SER A 77 3.48 3.53 -11.88
N SER A 78 4.35 3.61 -10.86
CA SER A 78 5.46 2.69 -10.63
C SER A 78 5.07 1.46 -9.80
N GLY A 79 3.84 1.40 -9.26
CA GLY A 79 3.38 0.31 -8.42
C GLY A 79 3.97 0.28 -7.01
N LEU A 80 4.75 1.29 -6.62
CA LEU A 80 5.23 1.47 -5.24
C LEU A 80 4.05 1.57 -4.25
N ILE A 81 2.94 2.12 -4.72
CA ILE A 81 1.67 2.17 -4.00
C ILE A 81 0.52 1.67 -4.87
N VAL A 82 -0.27 0.77 -4.31
CA VAL A 82 -1.57 0.32 -4.84
C VAL A 82 -2.69 0.99 -4.03
N PRO A 83 -3.44 1.95 -4.62
CA PRO A 83 -4.57 2.60 -3.96
C PRO A 83 -5.58 1.60 -3.38
N GLY A 84 -5.97 1.79 -2.12
CA GLY A 84 -6.89 0.92 -1.40
C GLY A 84 -6.27 -0.37 -0.85
N ALA A 85 -5.02 -0.69 -1.18
CA ALA A 85 -4.43 -2.00 -0.85
C ALA A 85 -3.01 -1.89 -0.26
N PRO A 86 -2.84 -1.45 1.01
CA PRO A 86 -1.52 -1.31 1.63
C PRO A 86 -0.68 -2.58 1.62
N LYS A 87 -1.29 -3.74 1.85
CA LYS A 87 -0.58 -5.03 1.82
C LYS A 87 -0.09 -5.44 0.42
N GLN A 88 -0.52 -4.73 -0.62
CA GLN A 88 -0.07 -4.90 -2.00
C GLN A 88 0.85 -3.75 -2.45
N SER A 89 1.00 -2.71 -1.64
CA SER A 89 1.88 -1.56 -1.91
C SER A 89 3.29 -1.89 -1.44
N PHE A 90 4.24 -1.98 -2.38
CA PHE A 90 5.65 -2.26 -2.07
C PHE A 90 6.22 -1.31 -1.00
N LEU A 91 5.92 -0.01 -1.13
CA LEU A 91 6.33 1.00 -0.15
C LEU A 91 5.86 0.65 1.27
N PHE A 92 4.63 0.17 1.42
CA PHE A 92 4.07 -0.15 2.74
C PHE A 92 4.59 -1.48 3.28
N THR A 93 4.81 -2.49 2.42
CA THR A 93 5.34 -3.78 2.86
C THR A 93 6.76 -3.64 3.41
N GLU A 94 7.62 -2.86 2.75
CA GLU A 94 9.00 -2.61 3.21
C GLU A 94 9.07 -1.80 4.51
N ILE A 95 8.13 -0.87 4.69
CA ILE A 95 8.00 -0.09 5.93
C ILE A 95 7.49 -0.98 7.07
N SER A 96 6.45 -1.76 6.82
CA SER A 96 5.80 -2.61 7.85
C SER A 96 6.64 -3.82 8.27
N SER A 97 7.54 -4.29 7.41
CA SER A 97 8.52 -5.32 7.77
C SER A 97 9.68 -4.78 8.60
N GLY A 98 9.81 -3.45 8.70
CA GLY A 98 10.97 -2.78 9.31
C GLY A 98 12.24 -2.84 8.46
N SER A 99 12.17 -3.32 7.21
CA SER A 99 13.30 -3.37 6.29
C SER A 99 13.73 -1.97 5.83
N MET A 100 12.76 -1.06 5.73
CA MET A 100 13.00 0.35 5.38
C MET A 100 12.34 1.29 6.38
N PRO A 101 13.03 2.33 6.86
CA PRO A 101 14.44 2.67 6.62
C PRO A 101 15.41 1.73 7.38
N PRO A 102 16.61 1.45 6.83
CA PRO A 102 17.61 0.62 7.50
C PRO A 102 18.05 1.24 8.84
N GLY A 103 18.02 0.44 9.90
CA GLY A 103 18.52 0.83 11.23
C GLY A 103 17.65 1.83 12.00
N ASN A 104 16.65 2.44 11.36
CA ASN A 104 15.71 3.35 12.01
C ASN A 104 14.28 3.18 11.46
N PRO A 105 13.61 2.06 11.80
CA PRO A 105 12.24 1.77 11.36
C PRO A 105 11.26 2.89 11.75
N LEU A 106 10.18 3.02 10.99
CA LEU A 106 9.07 3.89 11.36
C LEU A 106 8.38 3.35 12.61
N SER A 107 7.91 4.27 13.46
CA SER A 107 7.03 3.92 14.58
C SER A 107 5.68 3.41 14.09
N ASP A 108 4.99 2.61 14.90
CA ASP A 108 3.65 2.08 14.58
C ASP A 108 2.65 3.17 14.16
N SER A 109 2.73 4.34 14.79
CA SER A 109 1.88 5.49 14.44
C SER A 109 2.21 6.04 13.06
N GLU A 110 3.48 6.16 12.69
CA GLU A 110 3.89 6.62 11.35
C GLU A 110 3.49 5.60 10.29
N GLN A 111 3.67 4.30 10.57
CA GLN A 111 3.23 3.23 9.68
C GLN A 111 1.72 3.28 9.48
N ASN A 112 0.92 3.43 10.55
CA ASN A 112 -0.53 3.52 10.46
C ASN A 112 -0.97 4.73 9.63
N THR A 113 -0.32 5.89 9.75
CA THR A 113 -0.61 7.06 8.91
C THR A 113 -0.44 6.76 7.41
N ILE A 114 0.67 6.12 7.03
CA ILE A 114 0.91 5.73 5.63
C ILE A 114 -0.09 4.65 5.20
N GLN A 115 -0.41 3.70 6.07
CA GLN A 115 -1.41 2.66 5.80
C GLN A 115 -2.77 3.27 5.46
N GLN A 116 -3.25 4.20 6.28
CA GLN A 116 -4.56 4.83 6.12
C GLN A 116 -4.59 5.73 4.90
N TRP A 117 -3.49 6.43 4.59
CA TRP A 117 -3.36 7.20 3.36
C TRP A 117 -3.51 6.30 2.11
N ILE A 118 -2.87 5.13 2.11
CA ILE A 118 -2.99 4.15 1.04
C ILE A 118 -4.39 3.55 0.96
N LEU A 119 -4.99 3.17 2.09
CA LEU A 119 -6.37 2.66 2.15
C LEU A 119 -7.37 3.66 1.57
N ALA A 120 -7.18 4.94 1.84
CA ALA A 120 -8.05 6.02 1.37
C ALA A 120 -7.82 6.41 -0.11
N GLY A 121 -6.91 5.74 -0.83
CA GLY A 121 -6.77 5.88 -2.27
C GLY A 121 -5.74 6.93 -2.74
N ASN A 122 -4.90 7.45 -1.85
CA ASN A 122 -3.74 8.29 -2.16
C ASN A 122 -4.00 9.56 -2.99
N THR A 123 -5.19 10.15 -2.98
CA THR A 123 -5.41 11.34 -3.82
C THR A 123 -4.74 12.57 -3.19
N PRO A 124 -3.76 13.24 -3.86
CA PRO A 124 -3.42 14.61 -3.51
C PRO A 124 -4.60 15.51 -3.87
N THR A 125 -5.09 16.32 -2.94
CA THR A 125 -6.02 17.40 -3.26
C THR A 125 -5.27 18.39 -4.15
N PRO A 126 -5.73 18.68 -5.39
CA PRO A 126 -5.18 19.79 -6.17
C PRO A 126 -5.33 21.10 -5.38
N PRO A 127 -4.39 22.06 -5.47
CA PRO A 127 -4.61 23.38 -4.92
C PRO A 127 -5.91 23.95 -5.51
N ALA A 128 -6.74 24.55 -4.65
CA ALA A 128 -8.05 25.07 -5.03
C ALA A 128 -7.92 25.98 -6.28
N PRO A 129 -8.76 25.81 -7.31
CA PRO A 129 -8.76 26.73 -8.43
C PRO A 129 -9.06 28.14 -7.91
N THR A 130 -8.26 29.12 -8.32
CA THR A 130 -8.52 30.53 -8.09
C THR A 130 -9.95 30.86 -8.56
N PRO A 131 -10.78 31.56 -7.78
CA PRO A 131 -12.18 31.77 -8.13
C PRO A 131 -12.30 32.48 -9.49
N THR A 132 -12.91 31.79 -10.44
CA THR A 132 -13.38 32.39 -11.70
C THR A 132 -14.73 33.07 -11.41
N PRO A 133 -14.97 34.31 -11.85
CA PRO A 133 -16.20 35.03 -11.53
C PRO A 133 -17.45 34.32 -12.04
N ALA A 134 -18.51 34.42 -11.23
CA ALA A 134 -19.75 33.66 -11.33
C ALA A 134 -20.55 33.92 -12.62
N PRO A 135 -21.03 32.86 -13.31
CA PRO A 135 -22.20 32.98 -14.17
C PRO A 135 -23.53 32.69 -13.43
N SER A 136 -24.54 33.42 -13.89
CA SER A 136 -25.98 33.52 -13.56
C SER A 136 -26.76 32.22 -13.23
N PRO A 137 -27.89 32.27 -12.48
CA PRO A 137 -28.51 31.10 -11.85
C PRO A 137 -29.20 30.09 -12.77
N THR A 138 -29.30 28.89 -12.19
CA THR A 138 -29.71 27.55 -12.62
C THR A 138 -31.17 27.36 -13.04
N PRO A 139 -31.47 26.36 -13.90
CA PRO A 139 -32.72 25.62 -13.83
C PRO A 139 -32.61 24.29 -13.04
N LYS A 140 -33.77 23.90 -12.52
CA LYS A 140 -34.19 22.86 -11.55
C LYS A 140 -33.67 21.42 -11.81
N PRO A 141 -33.47 20.59 -10.75
CA PRO A 141 -32.94 19.23 -10.90
C PRO A 141 -33.94 18.20 -11.44
N SER A 142 -33.41 17.27 -12.23
CA SER A 142 -34.03 16.03 -12.71
C SER A 142 -33.49 14.84 -11.86
N PRO A 143 -34.27 13.78 -11.58
CA PRO A 143 -33.90 12.76 -10.60
C PRO A 143 -32.72 11.87 -11.02
N SER A 144 -32.05 11.37 -9.96
CA SER A 144 -30.84 10.55 -9.89
C SER A 144 -30.79 9.34 -10.85
N PRO A 145 -29.66 9.11 -11.55
CA PRO A 145 -29.39 7.80 -12.16
C PRO A 145 -28.89 6.79 -11.11
N SER A 146 -29.39 5.57 -11.28
CA SER A 146 -29.00 4.29 -10.65
C SER A 146 -27.47 4.06 -10.66
N PRO A 147 -26.89 3.30 -9.69
CA PRO A 147 -25.46 3.02 -9.65
C PRO A 147 -24.94 2.40 -10.95
N SER A 148 -23.85 2.97 -11.44
CA SER A 148 -23.05 2.44 -12.55
C SER A 148 -22.43 1.09 -12.18
N PRO A 149 -22.45 0.08 -13.06
CA PRO A 149 -21.72 -1.17 -12.83
C PRO A 149 -20.22 -0.92 -12.75
N SER A 150 -19.55 -1.78 -11.96
CA SER A 150 -18.10 -1.95 -11.87
C SER A 150 -17.46 -1.90 -13.27
N PRO A 151 -16.33 -1.20 -13.48
CA PRO A 151 -15.67 -1.20 -14.78
C PRO A 151 -15.31 -2.63 -15.15
N THR A 152 -15.87 -3.08 -16.26
CA THR A 152 -15.36 -4.24 -17.00
C THR A 152 -13.92 -3.89 -17.41
N PRO A 153 -12.92 -4.77 -17.21
CA PRO A 153 -11.57 -4.49 -17.66
C PRO A 153 -11.57 -4.29 -19.18
N THR A 154 -11.35 -3.05 -19.61
CA THR A 154 -11.05 -2.72 -21.01
C THR A 154 -9.64 -3.25 -21.33
N PRO A 155 -9.46 -3.99 -22.44
CA PRO A 155 -8.19 -4.66 -22.74
C PRO A 155 -7.12 -3.66 -23.22
N PRO A 156 -5.85 -3.84 -22.86
CA PRO A 156 -4.74 -3.45 -23.71
C PRO A 156 -4.28 -4.69 -24.49
N THR A 157 -4.63 -4.79 -25.76
CA THR A 157 -4.04 -5.77 -26.68
C THR A 157 -2.61 -5.33 -27.00
N ASP A 158 -1.69 -5.41 -26.02
CA ASP A 158 -0.27 -5.46 -26.33
C ASP A 158 0.06 -6.91 -26.70
N PRO A 159 0.41 -7.21 -27.96
CA PRO A 159 0.85 -8.56 -28.34
C PRO A 159 2.02 -9.07 -27.50
N ALA A 160 2.79 -8.18 -26.86
CA ALA A 160 3.88 -8.53 -25.97
C ALA A 160 3.42 -9.08 -24.60
N ALA A 161 2.17 -8.88 -24.19
CA ALA A 161 1.60 -9.46 -22.97
C ALA A 161 1.01 -10.88 -23.22
N SER A 162 1.30 -11.50 -24.36
CA SER A 162 0.92 -12.90 -24.62
C SER A 162 1.84 -13.88 -23.90
N PHE A 163 1.33 -15.07 -23.58
CA PHE A 163 2.17 -16.12 -22.99
C PHE A 163 3.33 -16.49 -23.90
N ALA A 164 3.11 -16.62 -25.21
CA ALA A 164 4.16 -16.93 -26.19
C ALA A 164 5.28 -15.88 -26.20
N TYR A 165 4.94 -14.59 -26.07
CA TYR A 165 5.95 -13.53 -26.00
C TYR A 165 6.73 -13.58 -24.68
N ILE A 166 6.03 -13.70 -23.55
CA ILE A 166 6.63 -13.77 -22.21
C ILE A 166 7.51 -15.01 -22.07
N GLU A 167 7.06 -16.16 -22.58
CA GLU A 167 7.84 -17.40 -22.61
C GLU A 167 9.14 -17.20 -23.39
N LYS A 168 9.06 -16.63 -24.59
CA LYS A 168 10.21 -16.45 -25.47
C LYS A 168 11.22 -15.42 -24.96
N THR A 169 10.74 -14.32 -24.40
CA THR A 169 11.58 -13.14 -24.10
C THR A 169 11.97 -13.00 -22.64
N ILE A 170 11.22 -13.62 -21.73
CA ILE A 170 11.44 -13.52 -20.28
C ILE A 170 11.68 -14.90 -19.68
N LEU A 171 10.70 -15.79 -19.68
CA LEU A 171 10.77 -17.05 -18.93
C LEU A 171 11.87 -17.96 -19.47
N GLY A 172 11.93 -18.15 -20.79
CA GLY A 172 12.96 -18.91 -21.49
C GLY A 172 14.38 -18.47 -21.10
N PRO A 173 14.80 -17.26 -21.47
CA PRO A 173 16.19 -16.82 -21.26
C PRO A 173 16.56 -16.57 -19.79
N LYS A 174 15.61 -16.21 -18.91
CA LYS A 174 15.92 -15.77 -17.54
C LYS A 174 15.60 -16.82 -16.47
N CYS A 175 14.63 -17.69 -16.72
CA CYS A 175 14.10 -18.60 -15.68
C CYS A 175 14.43 -20.08 -15.98
N THR A 176 14.28 -20.54 -17.22
CA THR A 176 14.34 -21.99 -17.54
C THR A 176 15.70 -22.64 -17.31
N ALA A 177 16.79 -21.87 -17.30
CA ALA A 177 18.13 -22.38 -17.00
C ALA A 177 18.20 -23.08 -15.63
N CYS A 178 17.42 -22.59 -14.64
CA CYS A 178 17.33 -23.19 -13.32
C CYS A 178 15.94 -23.79 -13.03
N HIS A 179 14.88 -23.29 -13.67
CA HIS A 179 13.49 -23.69 -13.42
C HIS A 179 12.90 -24.45 -14.62
N SER A 180 13.55 -25.52 -15.05
CA SER A 180 13.04 -26.46 -16.07
C SER A 180 12.96 -27.89 -15.51
N GLY A 181 11.92 -28.63 -15.89
CA GLY A 181 11.66 -29.99 -15.40
C GLY A 181 11.67 -30.08 -13.87
N SER A 182 12.52 -30.94 -13.30
CA SER A 182 12.64 -31.12 -11.84
C SER A 182 13.71 -30.24 -11.17
N ARG A 183 14.32 -29.29 -11.89
CA ARG A 183 15.47 -28.50 -11.41
C ARG A 183 15.08 -27.25 -10.60
N GLY A 184 13.81 -26.86 -10.63
CA GLY A 184 13.34 -25.63 -9.97
C GLY A 184 13.13 -25.79 -8.47
N SER A 185 13.74 -24.90 -7.68
CA SER A 185 13.42 -24.72 -6.26
C SER A 185 11.93 -24.41 -6.08
N GLY A 186 11.32 -24.99 -5.04
CA GLY A 186 9.90 -24.77 -4.72
C GLY A 186 8.90 -25.46 -5.68
N GLY A 187 9.37 -26.32 -6.60
CA GLY A 187 8.49 -27.07 -7.50
C GLY A 187 7.90 -26.25 -8.66
N TYR A 188 8.46 -25.06 -8.91
CA TYR A 188 8.07 -24.18 -10.01
C TYR A 188 8.93 -24.43 -11.25
N THR A 189 8.26 -24.54 -12.40
CA THR A 189 8.92 -24.67 -13.71
C THR A 189 8.33 -23.64 -14.66
N PHE A 190 9.16 -23.11 -15.56
CA PHE A 190 8.76 -22.05 -16.50
C PHE A 190 9.02 -22.43 -17.95
N ASP A 191 9.21 -23.73 -18.20
CA ASP A 191 9.39 -24.38 -19.49
C ASP A 191 8.07 -24.94 -20.07
N THR A 192 6.97 -24.82 -19.32
CA THR A 192 5.62 -25.20 -19.76
C THR A 192 4.59 -24.24 -19.18
N TYR A 193 3.52 -23.97 -19.93
CA TYR A 193 2.39 -23.17 -19.44
C TYR A 193 1.83 -23.69 -18.10
N LYS A 194 1.60 -25.00 -17.98
CA LYS A 194 1.09 -25.62 -16.75
C LYS A 194 2.03 -25.42 -15.56
N GLY A 195 3.35 -25.48 -15.80
CA GLY A 195 4.37 -25.17 -14.79
C GLY A 195 4.28 -23.72 -14.33
N THR A 196 4.27 -22.79 -15.29
CA THR A 196 4.19 -21.34 -15.02
C THR A 196 2.95 -21.00 -14.21
N MET A 197 1.80 -21.59 -14.55
CA MET A 197 0.54 -21.31 -13.87
C MET A 197 0.51 -21.72 -12.39
N LYS A 198 1.42 -22.59 -11.92
CA LYS A 198 1.56 -22.86 -10.47
C LYS A 198 2.03 -21.64 -9.69
N ALA A 199 2.76 -20.74 -10.33
CA ALA A 199 3.26 -19.51 -9.74
C ALA A 199 2.32 -18.31 -9.98
N VAL A 200 1.17 -18.53 -10.62
CA VAL A 200 0.25 -17.48 -11.04
C VAL A 200 -1.03 -17.53 -10.22
N ASN A 201 -1.46 -16.38 -9.72
CA ASN A 201 -2.76 -16.18 -9.08
C ASN A 201 -3.58 -15.21 -9.94
N THR A 202 -4.45 -15.74 -10.80
CA THR A 202 -5.32 -14.93 -11.67
C THR A 202 -6.38 -14.15 -10.90
N LYS A 203 -6.74 -14.58 -9.67
CA LYS A 203 -7.68 -13.83 -8.81
C LYS A 203 -7.00 -12.63 -8.13
N SER A 204 -5.68 -12.66 -8.00
CA SER A 204 -4.91 -11.59 -7.39
C SER A 204 -3.53 -11.51 -8.06
N PRO A 205 -3.45 -10.89 -9.26
CA PRO A 205 -2.27 -10.90 -10.12
C PRO A 205 -0.98 -10.47 -9.42
N SER A 206 -1.04 -9.39 -8.63
CA SER A 206 0.09 -8.86 -7.85
C SER A 206 0.56 -9.78 -6.73
N SER A 207 -0.26 -10.74 -6.29
CA SER A 207 0.13 -11.76 -5.30
C SER A 207 0.70 -13.03 -5.92
N SER A 208 0.76 -13.11 -7.25
CA SER A 208 1.34 -14.27 -7.95
C SER A 208 2.78 -14.47 -7.51
N LYS A 209 3.14 -15.69 -7.12
CA LYS A 209 4.52 -16.00 -6.71
C LYS A 209 5.51 -15.60 -7.79
N LEU A 210 5.16 -15.80 -9.07
CA LEU A 210 5.93 -15.38 -10.24
C LEU A 210 6.24 -13.89 -10.19
N TYR A 211 5.22 -13.03 -10.00
CA TYR A 211 5.40 -11.58 -9.94
C TYR A 211 6.17 -11.15 -8.69
N THR A 212 5.76 -11.63 -7.51
CA THR A 212 6.37 -11.19 -6.23
C THR A 212 7.86 -11.50 -6.12
N ILE A 213 8.30 -12.67 -6.57
CA ILE A 213 9.69 -13.11 -6.43
C ILE A 213 10.61 -12.47 -7.48
N THR A 214 10.07 -12.13 -8.66
CA THR A 214 10.82 -11.38 -9.66
C THR A 214 10.93 -9.91 -9.27
N HIS A 215 9.83 -9.33 -8.78
CA HIS A 215 9.76 -7.93 -8.38
C HIS A 215 10.60 -7.62 -7.13
N SER A 216 10.70 -8.56 -6.18
CA SER A 216 11.63 -8.43 -5.04
C SER A 216 13.11 -8.56 -5.45
N GLY A 217 13.38 -8.96 -6.69
CA GLY A 217 14.72 -9.27 -7.18
C GLY A 217 15.32 -10.55 -6.57
N GLU A 218 14.57 -11.32 -5.79
CA GLU A 218 15.03 -12.62 -5.29
C GLU A 218 15.33 -13.57 -6.46
N MET A 219 14.54 -13.49 -7.53
CA MET A 219 14.75 -14.26 -8.76
C MET A 219 14.70 -13.39 -10.03
N PRO A 220 15.55 -13.66 -11.03
CA PRO A 220 16.75 -14.48 -10.96
C PRO A 220 17.78 -13.98 -9.94
N PRO A 221 18.56 -14.87 -9.29
CA PRO A 221 19.49 -14.50 -8.23
C PRO A 221 20.66 -13.66 -8.75
N SER A 222 20.98 -13.80 -10.03
CA SER A 222 21.97 -12.97 -10.71
C SER A 222 21.35 -11.62 -11.05
N SER A 223 21.93 -10.54 -10.50
CA SER A 223 21.47 -9.16 -10.71
C SER A 223 21.40 -8.77 -12.19
N SER A 224 22.34 -9.23 -13.03
CA SER A 224 22.34 -8.97 -14.47
C SER A 224 21.21 -9.69 -15.23
N LYS A 225 20.60 -10.72 -14.63
CA LYS A 225 19.48 -11.47 -15.21
C LYS A 225 18.12 -11.04 -14.67
N ARG A 226 18.08 -10.17 -13.66
CA ARG A 226 16.83 -9.61 -13.11
C ARG A 226 15.94 -9.02 -14.19
N LEU A 227 14.65 -9.05 -13.96
CA LEU A 227 13.69 -8.42 -14.85
C LEU A 227 13.81 -6.91 -14.67
N ASN A 228 13.59 -6.17 -15.75
CA ASN A 228 13.36 -4.73 -15.66
C ASN A 228 11.86 -4.45 -15.55
N SER A 229 11.50 -3.20 -15.25
CA SER A 229 10.11 -2.79 -15.04
C SER A 229 9.20 -3.12 -16.23
N THR A 230 9.71 -3.02 -17.47
CA THR A 230 8.94 -3.41 -18.66
C THR A 230 8.61 -4.90 -18.66
N GLN A 231 9.59 -5.76 -18.37
CA GLN A 231 9.41 -7.22 -18.32
C GLN A 231 8.47 -7.64 -17.18
N GLU A 232 8.57 -7.00 -16.02
CA GLU A 232 7.66 -7.24 -14.89
C GLU A 232 6.22 -6.81 -15.21
N ASN A 233 6.05 -5.66 -15.87
CA ASN A 233 4.74 -5.17 -16.29
C ASN A 233 4.08 -6.09 -17.33
N LEU A 234 4.84 -6.65 -18.28
CA LEU A 234 4.31 -7.64 -19.23
C LEU A 234 3.79 -8.89 -18.52
N ILE A 235 4.51 -9.39 -17.51
CA ILE A 235 4.05 -10.52 -16.69
C ILE A 235 2.78 -10.14 -15.93
N LEU A 236 2.76 -8.99 -15.26
CA LEU A 236 1.61 -8.56 -14.47
C LEU A 236 0.37 -8.39 -15.36
N GLN A 237 0.53 -7.73 -16.50
CA GLN A 237 -0.52 -7.50 -17.49
C GLN A 237 -1.08 -8.82 -18.01
N TRP A 238 -0.22 -9.76 -18.42
CA TRP A 238 -0.65 -11.10 -18.85
C TRP A 238 -1.50 -11.81 -17.80
N ILE A 239 -1.11 -11.73 -16.52
CA ILE A 239 -1.88 -12.35 -15.42
C ILE A 239 -3.22 -11.63 -15.21
N GLN A 240 -3.25 -10.30 -15.29
CA GLN A 240 -4.48 -9.49 -15.21
C GLN A 240 -5.45 -9.81 -16.36
N GLU A 241 -4.94 -10.12 -17.54
CA GLU A 241 -5.71 -10.52 -18.72
C GLU A 241 -6.21 -11.99 -18.67
N GLY A 242 -6.00 -12.65 -17.53
CA GLY A 242 -6.46 -14.01 -17.26
C GLY A 242 -5.40 -15.08 -17.52
N ALA A 243 -4.14 -14.68 -17.70
CA ALA A 243 -3.00 -15.57 -17.91
C ALA A 243 -3.22 -16.58 -19.04
N LYS A 244 -3.74 -16.13 -20.18
CA LYS A 244 -4.13 -17.01 -21.30
C LYS A 244 -2.91 -17.68 -21.92
N ASN A 245 -3.09 -18.88 -22.48
CA ASN A 245 -2.07 -19.58 -23.26
C ASN A 245 -2.17 -19.17 -24.73
N ASN A 246 -1.55 -18.04 -25.12
CA ASN A 246 -1.72 -17.39 -26.43
C ASN A 246 -0.42 -16.82 -27.03
#